data_AF-A0ABD1DZQ8-F1
#
_entry.id   AF-A0ABD1DZQ8-F1
#
_cell.length_a   1.000
_cell.length_b   1.000
_cell.length_c   1.000
_cell.angle_alpha   90.00
_cell.angle_beta   90.00
_cell.angle_gamma   90.00
#
_symmetry.space_group_name_H-M   'P 1'
#
loop_
_entity.id
_entity.type
_entity.pdbx_description
1 polymer ?
#
loop_
_entity_poly.entity_id
_entity_poly.type
_entity_poly.pdbx_seq_one_letter_code
_entity_poly.pdbx_strand_id
1 'polypeptide(L)' 'TQPEQCLVTLDFIEWDIHKAIKLCKLQNILASFNLSLQECREALQSYDWDLHTTALKLKAHH' A
#
# COMPACT_ATOMS: atom_id res chain seq x y z
N THR A 1 -0.68 3.54 -12.92
CA THR A 1 0.34 4.20 -12.07
C THR A 1 1.02 5.26 -12.89
N GLN A 2 0.83 6.53 -12.54
CA GLN A 2 1.62 7.62 -13.11
C GLN A 2 3.01 7.65 -12.43
N PRO A 3 4.11 7.97 -13.14
CA PRO A 3 5.46 8.03 -12.55
C PRO A 3 5.55 8.93 -11.33
N GLU A 4 4.79 10.02 -11.33
CA GLU A 4 4.69 11.00 -10.24
C GLU A 4 4.18 10.37 -8.93
N GLN A 5 3.19 9.47 -9.02
CA GLN A 5 2.65 8.76 -7.85
C GLN A 5 3.69 7.80 -7.24
N CYS A 6 4.56 7.21 -8.06
CA CYS A 6 5.64 6.37 -7.56
C CYS A 6 6.67 7.20 -6.78
N LEU A 7 7.02 8.40 -7.25
CA LEU A 7 7.94 9.31 -6.55
C LEU A 7 7.34 9.79 -5.22
N VAL A 8 6.06 10.20 -5.22
CA VAL A 8 5.35 10.57 -3.97
C VAL A 8 5.33 9.41 -2.97
N THR A 9 5.08 8.20 -3.45
CA THR A 9 5.08 7.00 -2.60
C THR A 9 6.46 6.68 -2.04
N LEU A 10 7.51 6.88 -2.84
CA LEU A 10 8.90 6.69 -2.42
C LEU A 10 9.30 7.70 -1.35
N ASP A 11 9.02 8.99 -1.56
CA ASP A 11 9.29 10.02 -0.56
C ASP A 11 8.54 9.74 0.76
N PHE A 12 7.29 9.31 0.67
CA PHE A 12 6.46 8.97 1.82
C PHE A 12 6.98 7.77 2.64
N ILE A 13 7.76 6.88 2.02
CA ILE A 13 8.31 5.69 2.67
C ILE A 13 9.83 5.74 2.83
N GLU A 14 10.39 6.95 2.89
CA GLU A 14 11.82 7.19 3.09
C GLU A 14 12.70 6.47 2.07
N TRP A 15 12.24 6.42 0.82
CA TRP A 15 12.92 5.78 -0.30
C TRP A 15 13.13 4.26 -0.14
N ASP A 16 12.36 3.60 0.73
CA ASP A 16 12.31 2.14 0.79
C ASP A 16 11.54 1.57 -0.41
N ILE A 17 12.29 1.19 -1.44
CA ILE A 17 11.77 0.69 -2.72
C ILE A 17 10.87 -0.53 -2.52
N HIS A 18 11.20 -1.45 -1.61
CA HIS A 18 10.41 -2.66 -1.38
C HIS A 18 9.04 -2.31 -0.81
N LYS A 19 9.02 -1.41 0.18
CA LYS A 19 7.78 -0.95 0.79
C LYS A 19 6.95 -0.11 -0.19
N ALA A 20 7.57 0.76 -0.99
CA ALA A 20 6.89 1.53 -2.03
C ALA A 20 6.18 0.61 -3.05
N ILE A 21 6.86 -0.42 -3.53
CA ILE A 21 6.27 -1.40 -4.46
C ILE A 21 5.07 -2.11 -3.82
N LYS A 22 5.21 -2.54 -2.56
CA LYS A 22 4.11 -3.20 -1.83
C LYS A 22 2.92 -2.27 -1.65
N LEU A 23 3.15 -1.00 -1.33
CA LEU A 23 2.11 -0.01 -1.13
C LEU A 23 1.37 0.33 -2.42
N CYS A 24 2.11 0.58 -3.51
CA CYS A 24 1.53 0.77 -4.85
C CYS A 24 0.72 -0.46 -5.30
N LYS A 25 1.21 -1.67 -5.04
CA LYS A 25 0.48 -2.91 -5.36
C LYS A 25 -0.79 -3.03 -4.53
N LEU A 26 -0.75 -2.71 -3.24
CA LEU A 26 -1.92 -2.78 -2.37
C LEU A 26 -3.00 -1.80 -2.82
N GLN A 27 -2.64 -0.55 -3.13
CA GLN A 27 -3.57 0.44 -3.67
C GLN A 27 -4.23 -0.01 -4.97
N ASN A 28 -3.49 -0.70 -5.85
CA ASN A 28 -4.07 -1.27 -7.07
C ASN A 28 -5.02 -2.45 -6.79
N ILE A 29 -4.66 -3.35 -5.86
CA ILE A 29 -5.50 -4.50 -5.47
C ILE A 29 -6.81 -4.03 -4.82
N LEU A 30 -6.75 -2.93 -4.08
CA LEU A 30 -7.87 -2.36 -3.33
C LEU A 30 -8.36 -1.04 -3.94
N ALA A 31 -8.20 -0.87 -5.25
CA ALA A 31 -8.55 0.39 -5.93
C ALA A 31 -10.02 0.79 -5.71
N SER A 32 -10.94 -0.18 -5.52
CA SER A 32 -12.36 0.06 -5.24
C SER A 32 -12.66 0.49 -3.81
N PHE A 33 -11.70 0.36 -2.88
CA PHE A 33 -11.86 0.62 -1.45
C PHE A 33 -11.51 2.07 -1.11
N ASN A 34 -10.97 2.84 -2.06
CA ASN A 34 -10.58 4.26 -1.92
C ASN A 34 -9.71 4.55 -0.68
N LEU A 35 -8.85 3.61 -0.31
CA LEU A 35 -7.93 3.77 0.82
C LEU A 35 -6.84 4.81 0.49
N SER A 36 -6.57 5.68 1.45
CA SER A 36 -5.44 6.61 1.39
C SER A 36 -4.09 5.89 1.48
N LEU A 37 -3.02 6.60 1.09
CA LEU A 37 -1.64 6.11 1.23
C LEU A 37 -1.29 5.77 2.69
N GLN A 38 -1.78 6.58 3.63
CA GLN A 38 -1.56 6.39 5.07
C GLN A 38 -2.24 5.12 5.57
N GLU A 39 -3.52 4.90 5.22
CA GLU A 39 -4.26 3.69 5.61
C GLU A 39 -3.62 2.42 5.05
N CYS A 40 -3.18 2.47 3.78
CA CYS A 40 -2.43 1.37 3.17
C CYS A 40 -1.12 1.08 3.91
N ARG A 41 -0.40 2.13 4.34
CA ARG A 41 0.86 2.00 5.09
C ARG A 41 0.63 1.36 6.45
N GLU A 42 -0.33 1.86 7.21
CA GLU A 42 -0.64 1.35 8.55
C GLU A 42 -1.10 -0.11 8.49
N ALA A 43 -1.92 -0.46 7.50
CA ALA A 43 -2.33 -1.84 7.29
C ALA A 43 -1.13 -2.74 6.96
N LEU A 44 -0.27 -2.34 6.01
CA LEU A 44 0.94 -3.10 5.69
C LEU A 44 1.87 -3.23 6.90
N GLN A 45 2.08 -2.16 7.65
CA GLN A 45 2.93 -2.18 8.84
C GLN A 45 2.39 -3.12 9.92
N SER A 46 1.06 -3.21 10.08
CA SER A 46 0.41 -4.10 11.05
C SER A 46 0.55 -5.59 10.72
N TYR A 47 0.85 -5.91 9.46
CA TYR A 47 1.03 -7.27 8.98
C TYR A 47 2.45 -7.50 8.42
N ASP A 48 3.47 -6.85 8.99
CA ASP A 48 4.89 -7.01 8.63
C ASP A 48 5.19 -6.83 7.13
N TRP A 49 4.46 -5.94 6.49
CA TRP A 49 4.51 -5.67 5.07
C TRP A 49 4.17 -6.90 4.20
N ASP A 50 3.41 -7.87 4.71
CA ASP A 50 2.91 -8.98 3.92
C ASP A 50 1.72 -8.56 3.08
N LEU A 51 1.93 -8.43 1.77
CA LEU A 51 0.93 -7.93 0.84
C LEU A 51 -0.31 -8.83 0.77
N HIS A 52 -0.10 -10.15 0.80
CA HIS A 52 -1.18 -11.11 0.62
C HIS A 52 -2.13 -11.10 1.82
N THR A 53 -1.57 -11.23 3.02
CA THR A 53 -2.29 -11.17 4.31
C THR A 53 -3.00 -9.84 4.46
N THR A 54 -2.32 -8.72 4.18
CA THR A 54 -2.92 -7.39 4.27
C THR A 54 -4.11 -7.25 3.34
N ALA A 55 -3.97 -7.62 2.05
CA ALA A 55 -5.05 -7.53 1.08
C ALA A 55 -6.22 -8.46 1.45
N LEU A 56 -5.94 -9.67 1.93
CA LEU A 56 -6.96 -10.62 2.37
C LEU A 56 -7.74 -10.08 3.58
N LYS A 57 -7.05 -9.52 4.57
CA LYS A 57 -7.66 -8.94 5.76
C LYS A 57 -8.49 -7.72 5.43
N LEU A 58 -7.96 -6.78 4.65
CA LEU A 58 -8.71 -5.58 4.24
C LEU A 58 -9.96 -5.92 3.42
N LYS A 59 -9.89 -6.92 2.53
CA LYS A 59 -11.06 -7.42 1.79
C LYS A 59 -12.11 -8.10 2.67
N ALA A 60 -11.72 -8.67 3.80
CA ALA A 60 -12.66 -9.31 4.72
C ALA A 60 -13.39 -8.31 5.64
N HIS A 61 -12.87 -7.08 5.77
CA HIS A 61 -13.39 -6.04 6.66
C HIS A 61 -14.21 -4.95 5.94
N HIS A 62 -14.46 -5.11 4.65
CA HIS A 62 -15.14 -4.15 3.76
C HIS A 62 -16.12 -4.91 2.85
#